data_AF-A0A955SHD9-F1
#
_entry.id   AF-A0A955SHD9-F1
#
_cell.length_a   1.000
_cell.length_b   1.000
_cell.length_c   1.000
_cell.angle_alpha   90.00
_cell.angle_beta   90.00
_cell.angle_gamma   90.00
#
_symmetry.space_group_name_H-M   'P 1'
#
loop_
_entity.id
_entity.type
_entity.pdbx_description
1 polymer ?
#
loop_
_entity_poly.entity_id
_entity_poly.type
_entity_poly.pdbx_seq_one_letter_code
_entity_poly.pdbx_strand_id
1 'polypeptide(L)'
;MNQHLPKFVNRKQATFLLPEDCDDYAVIQNPSYVHPPFELCPLAPKKMTLEKGPRAMVMDMDGTTTTTEALCLHSLETMVRRITGRLSEEEWSGLNPEKDYPHIIGNSTTKHVEYLVRTYQGAIDPVSMRTWAVRQAAWTLVNGQDENRTN
;
A
#
# COMPACT_ATOMS: atom_id res chain seq x y z
N MET A 1 3.42 15.45 22.80
CA MET A 1 4.19 16.72 22.74
C MET A 1 4.40 17.06 21.28
N ASN A 2 3.87 18.19 20.80
CA ASN A 2 4.21 18.70 19.47
C ASN A 2 5.62 19.32 19.54
N GLN A 3 6.64 18.50 19.32
CA GLN A 3 7.97 19.04 19.05
C GLN A 3 7.99 19.55 17.61
N HIS A 4 8.04 20.86 17.45
CA HIS A 4 8.19 21.47 16.13
C HIS A 4 9.59 21.15 15.62
N LEU A 5 9.68 20.26 14.63
CA LEU A 5 10.95 19.90 14.03
C LEU A 5 11.53 21.11 13.28
N PRO A 6 12.84 21.39 13.43
CA PRO A 6 13.50 22.46 12.68
C PRO A 6 13.58 22.12 11.19
N LYS A 7 13.32 23.11 10.32
CA LYS A 7 13.33 22.94 8.86
C LYS A 7 14.71 22.61 8.29
N PHE A 8 15.76 23.12 8.92
CA PHE A 8 17.15 22.89 8.52
C PHE A 8 17.98 22.58 9.76
N VAL A 9 18.82 21.56 9.67
CA VAL A 9 19.72 21.11 10.73
C VAL A 9 21.11 20.89 10.17
N ASN A 10 22.14 21.17 10.96
CA ASN A 10 23.51 20.78 10.62
C ASN A 10 23.78 19.31 10.96
N ARG A 11 24.95 18.78 10.56
CA ARG A 11 25.32 17.36 10.77
C ARG A 11 25.17 16.89 12.22
N LYS A 12 25.57 17.72 13.20
CA LYS A 12 25.48 17.36 14.63
C LYS A 12 24.04 17.35 15.10
N GLN A 13 23.21 18.26 14.60
CA GLN A 13 21.79 18.32 14.94
C GLN A 13 21.01 17.16 14.33
N ALA A 14 21.37 16.74 13.11
CA ALA A 14 20.73 15.62 12.43
C ALA A 14 20.86 14.30 13.21
N THR A 15 22.00 14.05 13.85
CA THR A 15 22.18 12.83 14.65
C THR A 15 21.26 12.74 15.86
N PHE A 16 20.82 13.88 16.42
CA PHE A 16 19.85 13.91 17.53
C PHE A 16 18.39 13.72 17.07
N LEU A 17 18.12 13.74 15.77
CA LEU A 17 16.80 13.44 15.21
C LEU A 17 16.63 11.94 14.89
N LEU A 18 17.71 11.16 14.94
CA LEU A 18 17.64 9.72 14.78
C LEU A 18 17.00 9.10 16.03
N PRO A 19 16.05 8.17 15.89
CA PRO A 19 15.43 7.52 17.06
C PRO A 19 16.48 6.73 17.84
N GLU A 20 16.51 6.89 19.16
CA GLU A 20 17.41 6.12 20.04
C GLU A 20 17.01 4.63 20.13
N ASP A 21 15.75 4.31 19.83
CA ASP A 21 15.14 2.98 19.88
C ASP A 21 15.14 2.25 18.53
N CYS A 22 16.06 2.62 17.64
CA CYS A 22 16.18 2.09 16.28
C CYS A 22 17.56 1.47 16.05
N ASP A 23 17.64 0.14 16.07
CA ASP A 23 18.88 -0.59 15.81
C ASP A 23 19.15 -0.80 14.31
N ASP A 24 18.09 -0.83 13.48
CA ASP A 24 18.17 -1.18 12.06
C ASP A 24 17.83 0.02 11.16
N TYR A 25 18.55 0.17 10.05
CA TYR A 25 18.28 1.18 9.02
C TYR A 25 18.14 0.53 7.64
N ALA A 26 17.13 0.92 6.88
CA ALA A 26 17.08 0.65 5.46
C ALA A 26 17.99 1.64 4.71
N VAL A 27 18.88 1.10 3.87
CA VAL A 27 19.73 1.89 2.98
C VAL A 27 19.07 1.94 1.61
N ILE A 28 18.64 3.12 1.18
CA ILE A 28 18.01 3.33 -0.11
C ILE A 28 19.04 3.94 -1.05
N GLN A 29 19.45 3.21 -2.09
CA GLN A 29 20.33 3.74 -3.11
C GLN A 29 19.54 4.64 -4.06
N ASN A 30 19.96 5.89 -4.18
CA ASN A 30 19.33 6.84 -5.07
C ASN A 30 19.89 6.74 -6.50
N PRO A 31 19.11 7.11 -7.53
CA PRO A 31 19.62 7.27 -8.88
C PRO A 31 20.81 8.23 -8.92
N SER A 32 21.72 8.04 -9.89
CA SER A 32 22.99 8.76 -9.97
C SER A 32 22.88 10.30 -10.07
N TYR A 33 21.70 10.81 -10.43
CA TYR A 33 21.39 12.23 -10.56
C TYR A 33 20.66 12.82 -9.34
N VAL A 34 20.42 12.04 -8.28
CA VAL A 34 19.78 12.48 -7.03
C VAL A 34 20.84 12.56 -5.92
N HIS A 35 20.92 13.69 -5.23
CA HIS A 35 21.77 13.86 -4.05
C HIS A 35 20.92 13.77 -2.77
N PRO A 36 21.33 13.03 -1.72
CA PRO A 36 22.57 12.23 -1.61
C PRO A 36 22.52 10.90 -2.40
N PRO A 37 23.66 10.23 -2.65
CA PRO A 37 23.69 8.95 -3.36
C PRO A 37 22.94 7.81 -2.65
N PHE A 38 22.68 7.96 -1.35
CA PHE A 38 21.83 7.06 -0.59
C PHE A 38 21.13 7.81 0.54
N GLU A 39 19.99 7.26 0.98
CA GLU A 39 19.26 7.69 2.16
C GLU A 39 19.24 6.58 3.21
N LEU A 40 19.20 6.97 4.48
CA LEU A 40 19.03 6.05 5.61
C LEU A 40 17.66 6.28 6.21
N CYS A 41 16.83 5.23 6.21
CA CYS A 41 15.51 5.26 6.81
C CYS A 41 15.50 4.39 8.08
N PRO A 42 15.27 4.97 9.28
CA PRO A 42 15.20 4.19 10.51
C PRO A 42 14.02 3.20 10.44
N LEU A 43 14.27 1.94 10.80
CA LEU A 43 13.24 0.91 10.82
C LEU A 43 12.68 0.77 12.23
N ALA A 44 11.35 0.73 12.32
CA ALA A 44 10.70 0.42 13.59
C ALA A 44 11.14 -0.97 14.10
N PRO A 45 11.24 -1.17 15.44
CA PRO A 45 11.57 -2.46 16.02
C PRO A 45 10.72 -3.60 15.44
N LYS A 46 11.35 -4.74 15.17
CA LYS A 46 10.66 -5.93 14.65
C LYS A 46 9.59 -6.36 15.65
N LYS A 47 8.32 -6.37 15.20
CA LYS A 47 7.19 -6.90 15.99
C LYS A 47 6.72 -8.21 15.40
N MET A 48 6.88 -9.29 16.17
CA MET A 48 6.41 -10.62 15.78
C MET A 48 4.90 -10.81 16.00
N THR A 49 4.28 -9.96 16.82
CA THR A 49 2.87 -10.06 17.20
C THR A 49 2.17 -8.70 17.24
N LEU A 50 0.90 -8.68 16.86
CA LEU A 50 0.00 -7.54 17.05
C LEU A 50 -0.96 -7.85 18.20
N GLU A 51 -0.69 -7.34 19.41
CA GLU A 51 -1.41 -7.69 20.66
C GLU A 51 -2.94 -7.56 20.58
N LYS A 52 -3.43 -6.59 19.79
CA LYS A 52 -4.87 -6.32 19.60
C LYS A 52 -5.40 -6.77 18.23
N GLY A 53 -4.57 -7.48 17.46
CA GLY A 53 -4.81 -7.81 16.06
C GLY A 53 -4.73 -6.60 15.12
N PRO A 54 -4.59 -6.83 13.80
CA PRO A 54 -4.67 -5.77 12.81
C PRO A 54 -6.11 -5.25 12.71
N ARG A 55 -6.32 -3.95 12.89
CA ARG A 55 -7.63 -3.30 12.66
C ARG A 55 -7.86 -2.91 11.20
N ALA A 56 -6.78 -2.52 10.53
CA ALA A 56 -6.72 -2.23 9.12
C ALA A 56 -5.26 -2.37 8.66
N MET A 57 -5.06 -2.78 7.42
CA MET A 57 -3.76 -2.70 6.74
C MET A 57 -3.96 -1.77 5.55
N VAL A 58 -3.19 -0.71 5.49
CA VAL A 58 -3.20 0.24 4.39
C VAL A 58 -1.85 0.14 3.72
N MET A 59 -1.86 -0.18 2.43
CA MET A 59 -0.66 -0.16 1.60
C MET A 59 -0.76 1.07 0.73
N ASP A 60 0.27 1.90 0.77
CA ASP A 60 0.38 3.00 -0.18
C ASP A 60 0.72 2.41 -1.54
N MET A 61 -0.13 2.68 -2.53
CA MET A 61 0.15 2.29 -3.91
C MET A 61 0.93 3.39 -4.65
N ASP A 62 0.98 4.61 -4.10
CA ASP A 62 1.57 5.78 -4.74
C ASP A 62 2.93 6.09 -4.12
N GLY A 63 3.99 5.45 -4.62
CA GLY A 63 5.35 5.86 -4.24
C GLY A 63 6.46 4.85 -4.44
N THR A 64 6.17 3.58 -4.74
CA THR A 64 7.26 2.59 -4.82
C THR A 64 7.13 1.49 -5.87
N THR A 65 6.05 1.34 -6.64
CA THR A 65 5.95 0.16 -7.54
C THR A 65 5.05 0.19 -8.78
N THR A 66 4.42 1.31 -9.15
CA THR A 66 3.49 1.34 -10.30
C THR A 66 3.96 2.29 -11.40
N THR A 67 5.06 1.93 -12.07
CA THR A 67 5.36 2.45 -13.41
C THR A 67 4.43 1.92 -14.50
N THR A 68 3.36 1.17 -14.15
CA THR A 68 2.30 0.86 -15.10
C THR A 68 0.94 1.02 -14.43
N GLU A 69 0.26 2.10 -14.78
CA GLU A 69 -1.15 2.36 -14.52
C GLU A 69 -2.04 1.13 -14.81
N ALA A 70 -1.65 0.32 -15.80
CA ALA A 70 -2.27 -0.97 -16.11
C ALA A 70 -2.32 -1.95 -14.91
N LEU A 71 -1.27 -2.05 -14.09
CA LEU A 71 -1.28 -2.92 -12.91
C LEU A 71 -2.21 -2.39 -11.82
N CYS A 72 -2.30 -1.06 -11.68
CA CYS A 72 -3.25 -0.44 -10.75
C CYS A 72 -4.69 -0.73 -11.20
N LEU A 73 -5.01 -0.46 -12.47
CA LEU A 73 -6.31 -0.75 -13.06
C LEU A 73 -6.67 -2.24 -12.94
N HIS A 74 -5.73 -3.14 -13.23
CA HIS A 74 -5.93 -4.58 -13.07
C HIS A 74 -6.21 -4.98 -11.61
N SER A 75 -5.50 -4.37 -10.65
CA SER A 75 -5.70 -4.63 -9.22
C SER A 75 -7.08 -4.14 -8.75
N LEU A 76 -7.49 -2.96 -9.19
CA LEU A 76 -8.80 -2.39 -8.91
C LEU A 76 -9.93 -3.21 -9.53
N GLU A 77 -9.78 -3.65 -10.78
CA GLU A 77 -10.73 -4.55 -11.44
C GLU A 77 -10.82 -5.87 -10.67
N THR A 78 -9.68 -6.48 -10.33
CA THR A 78 -9.62 -7.73 -9.58
C THR A 78 -10.33 -7.59 -8.24
N MET A 79 -10.15 -6.47 -7.53
CA MET A 79 -10.87 -6.17 -6.29
C MET A 79 -12.39 -6.20 -6.54
N VAL A 80 -12.89 -5.47 -7.55
CA VAL A 80 -14.33 -5.45 -7.89
C VAL A 80 -14.85 -6.85 -8.22
N ARG A 81 -14.12 -7.63 -9.04
CA ARG A 81 -14.45 -9.04 -9.33
C ARG A 81 -14.59 -9.87 -8.06
N ARG A 82 -13.61 -9.77 -7.15
CA ARG A 82 -13.60 -10.56 -5.90
C ARG A 82 -14.71 -10.17 -4.93
N ILE A 83 -15.01 -8.88 -4.77
CA ILE A 83 -16.06 -8.44 -3.82
C ILE A 83 -17.48 -8.62 -4.38
N THR A 84 -17.64 -8.68 -5.70
CA THR A 84 -18.94 -8.91 -6.36
C THR A 84 -19.20 -10.36 -6.74
N GLY A 85 -18.18 -11.22 -6.69
CA GLY A 85 -18.27 -12.61 -7.12
C GLY A 85 -18.26 -12.82 -8.64
N ARG A 86 -18.13 -11.74 -9.44
CA ARG A 86 -18.12 -11.77 -10.92
C ARG A 86 -16.72 -12.02 -11.44
N LEU A 87 -16.29 -13.27 -11.41
CA LEU A 87 -14.91 -13.67 -11.66
C LEU A 87 -14.60 -13.79 -13.14
N SER A 88 -15.60 -13.99 -13.99
CA SER A 88 -15.39 -14.15 -15.43
C SER A 88 -15.80 -12.91 -16.24
N GLU A 89 -15.32 -12.84 -17.48
CA GLU A 89 -15.65 -11.75 -18.40
C GLU A 89 -17.12 -11.77 -18.81
N GLU A 90 -17.73 -12.97 -18.86
CA GLU A 90 -19.16 -13.17 -19.13
C GLU A 90 -20.05 -12.61 -18.01
N GLU A 91 -19.59 -12.69 -16.76
CA GLU A 91 -20.30 -12.15 -15.60
C GLU A 91 -20.11 -10.62 -15.49
N TRP A 92 -18.93 -10.13 -15.87
CA TRP A 92 -18.61 -8.71 -15.93
C TRP A 92 -17.43 -8.44 -16.85
N SER A 93 -17.64 -7.55 -17.82
CA SER A 93 -16.63 -7.15 -18.82
C SER A 93 -15.47 -6.32 -18.26
N GLY A 94 -15.43 -6.06 -16.95
CA GLY A 94 -14.41 -5.22 -16.32
C GLY A 94 -14.81 -3.74 -16.24
N LEU A 95 -13.84 -2.92 -15.85
CA LEU A 95 -14.03 -1.49 -15.64
C LEU A 95 -14.35 -0.77 -16.96
N ASN A 96 -15.27 0.19 -16.93
CA ASN A 96 -15.65 0.96 -18.09
C ASN A 96 -14.66 2.13 -18.30
N PRO A 97 -13.92 2.19 -19.43
CA PRO A 97 -12.91 3.22 -19.63
C PRO A 97 -13.44 4.66 -19.67
N GLU A 98 -14.68 4.87 -20.14
CA GLU A 98 -15.25 6.23 -20.23
C GLU A 98 -15.83 6.71 -18.90
N LYS A 99 -16.37 5.77 -18.09
CA LYS A 99 -17.06 6.08 -16.84
C LYS A 99 -16.16 5.95 -15.62
N ASP A 100 -15.40 4.88 -15.51
CA ASP A 100 -14.66 4.54 -14.30
C ASP A 100 -13.28 5.19 -14.27
N TYR A 101 -12.54 5.15 -15.39
CA TYR A 101 -11.14 5.60 -15.45
C TYR A 101 -10.93 7.06 -14.98
N PRO A 102 -11.80 8.03 -15.33
CA PRO A 102 -11.66 9.40 -14.83
C PRO A 102 -11.67 9.53 -13.30
N HIS A 103 -12.18 8.54 -12.57
CA HIS A 103 -12.25 8.53 -11.11
C HIS A 103 -11.16 7.68 -10.44
N ILE A 104 -10.50 6.81 -11.20
CA ILE A 104 -9.53 5.83 -10.69
C ILE A 104 -8.11 6.00 -11.26
N ILE A 105 -7.87 7.11 -11.97
CA ILE A 105 -6.59 7.53 -12.52
C ILE A 105 -6.20 8.89 -11.95
N GLY A 106 -4.93 9.08 -11.58
CA GLY A 106 -4.36 10.39 -11.19
C GLY A 106 -4.91 10.97 -9.88
N ASN A 107 -5.51 10.15 -9.04
CA ASN A 107 -6.06 10.54 -7.72
C ASN A 107 -5.55 9.58 -6.65
N SER A 108 -5.77 9.87 -5.36
CA SER A 108 -5.33 8.97 -4.29
C SER A 108 -6.03 7.61 -4.38
N THR A 109 -5.30 6.52 -4.11
CA THR A 109 -5.81 5.14 -4.08
C THR A 109 -7.08 4.98 -3.23
N THR A 110 -7.15 5.66 -2.09
CA THR A 110 -8.36 5.67 -1.22
C THR A 110 -9.61 6.10 -1.98
N LYS A 111 -9.52 7.18 -2.77
CA LYS A 111 -10.65 7.70 -3.56
C LYS A 111 -11.03 6.75 -4.70
N HIS A 112 -10.06 6.03 -5.27
CA HIS A 112 -10.35 5.01 -6.28
C HIS A 112 -11.21 3.89 -5.70
N VAL A 113 -10.80 3.36 -4.55
CA VAL A 113 -11.54 2.30 -3.84
C VAL A 113 -12.91 2.80 -3.41
N GLU A 114 -13.00 4.00 -2.83
CA GLU A 114 -14.28 4.60 -2.42
C GLU A 114 -15.25 4.73 -3.60
N TYR A 115 -14.77 5.24 -4.74
CA TYR A 115 -15.56 5.34 -5.96
C TYR A 115 -16.08 3.96 -6.38
N LEU A 116 -15.19 2.96 -6.52
CA LEU A 116 -15.57 1.63 -7.00
C LEU A 116 -16.54 0.93 -6.04
N VAL A 117 -16.29 0.99 -4.74
CA VAL A 117 -17.21 0.43 -3.74
C VAL A 117 -18.58 1.09 -3.87
N ARG A 118 -18.65 2.42 -4.00
CA ARG A 118 -19.92 3.14 -4.13
C ARG A 118 -20.63 2.84 -5.46
N THR A 119 -19.90 2.74 -6.57
CA THR A 119 -20.45 2.46 -7.91
C THR A 119 -20.99 1.04 -7.99
N TYR A 120 -20.25 0.06 -7.43
CA TYR A 120 -20.57 -1.36 -7.54
C TYR A 120 -21.27 -1.94 -6.29
N GLN A 121 -21.61 -1.12 -5.29
CA GLN A 121 -22.19 -1.58 -4.00
C GLN A 121 -23.40 -2.52 -4.14
N GLY A 122 -24.27 -2.27 -5.13
CA GLY A 122 -25.47 -3.08 -5.35
C GLY A 122 -25.19 -4.50 -5.84
N ALA A 123 -23.96 -4.77 -6.27
CA ALA A 123 -23.49 -6.07 -6.72
C ALA A 123 -22.54 -6.76 -5.74
N ILE A 124 -22.22 -6.12 -4.60
CA ILE A 124 -21.31 -6.71 -3.61
C ILE A 124 -21.96 -7.94 -3.00
N ASP A 125 -21.25 -9.06 -3.05
CA ASP A 125 -21.62 -10.30 -2.39
C ASP A 125 -20.86 -10.43 -1.05
N PRO A 126 -21.54 -10.36 0.10
CA PRO A 126 -20.88 -10.48 1.41
C PRO A 126 -20.11 -11.79 1.61
N VAL A 127 -20.52 -12.88 0.97
CA VAL A 127 -19.84 -14.18 1.10
C VAL A 127 -18.51 -14.15 0.35
N SER A 128 -18.52 -13.69 -0.90
CA SER A 128 -17.32 -13.50 -1.71
C SER A 128 -16.35 -12.52 -1.05
N MET A 129 -16.86 -11.39 -0.55
CA MET A 129 -16.03 -10.39 0.15
C MET A 129 -15.29 -10.97 1.35
N ARG A 130 -15.98 -11.70 2.24
CA ARG A 130 -15.36 -12.34 3.43
C ARG A 130 -14.32 -13.38 3.03
N THR A 131 -14.67 -14.21 2.05
CA THR A 131 -13.79 -15.29 1.56
C THR A 131 -12.49 -14.72 1.00
N TRP A 132 -12.59 -13.70 0.15
CA TRP A 132 -11.43 -13.07 -0.47
C TRP A 132 -10.63 -12.21 0.50
N ALA A 133 -11.26 -11.58 1.48
CA ALA A 133 -10.54 -10.87 2.54
C ALA A 133 -9.61 -11.80 3.32
N VAL A 134 -10.10 -12.99 3.74
CA VAL A 134 -9.28 -13.98 4.45
C VAL A 134 -8.18 -14.53 3.55
N ARG A 135 -8.50 -14.89 2.30
CA ARG A 135 -7.52 -15.41 1.33
C ARG A 135 -6.43 -14.39 1.04
N GLN A 136 -6.78 -13.12 0.84
CA GLN A 136 -5.82 -12.07 0.58
C GLN A 136 -4.91 -11.84 1.78
N ALA A 137 -5.46 -11.82 3.01
CA ALA A 137 -4.66 -11.73 4.21
C ALA A 137 -3.67 -12.90 4.33
N ALA A 138 -4.12 -14.13 4.08
CA ALA A 138 -3.25 -15.31 4.08
C ALA A 138 -2.16 -15.22 2.99
N TRP A 139 -2.52 -14.84 1.77
CA TRP A 139 -1.56 -14.67 0.68
C TRP A 139 -0.51 -13.60 1.02
N THR A 140 -0.92 -12.45 1.56
CA THR A 140 -0.01 -11.38 1.99
C THR A 140 0.91 -11.85 3.13
N LEU A 141 0.43 -12.65 4.08
CA LEU A 141 1.28 -13.17 5.15
C LEU A 141 2.33 -14.20 4.66
N VAL A 142 1.99 -14.97 3.62
CA VAL A 142 2.89 -15.96 3.02
C VAL A 142 3.90 -15.30 2.07
N ASN A 143 3.46 -14.37 1.24
CA ASN A 143 4.27 -13.81 0.14
C ASN A 143 4.80 -12.39 0.41
N GLY A 144 4.24 -11.68 1.39
CA GLY A 144 4.65 -10.33 1.76
C GLY A 144 5.84 -10.27 2.71
N GLN A 145 6.52 -11.40 2.92
CA GLN A 145 7.75 -11.45 3.70
C GLN A 145 8.92 -11.01 2.81
N ASP A 146 9.69 -10.03 3.28
CA ASP A 146 10.96 -9.68 2.64
C ASP A 146 12.02 -10.66 3.13
N GLU A 147 12.57 -11.47 2.21
CA GLU A 147 13.63 -12.43 2.49
C GLU A 147 14.86 -11.76 3.14
N ASN A 148 15.09 -10.48 2.86
CA ASN A 148 16.19 -9.70 3.44
C ASN A 148 15.89 -9.21 4.87
N ARG A 149 14.68 -9.42 5.39
CA ARG A 149 14.30 -9.14 6.79
C ARG A 149 14.16 -10.40 7.64
N THR A 150 14.43 -11.57 7.08
CA THR A 150 14.45 -12.85 7.81
C THR A 150 15.76 -12.98 8.61
N ASN A 151 15.63 -13.23 9.92
CA ASN A 151 16.67 -13.50 10.93
C ASN A 151 18.12 -13.20 10.56
#